data_AF-W9UZ17-F1
#
_entry.id   AF-W9UZ17-F1
#
_cell.length_a   1.000
_cell.length_b   1.000
_cell.length_c   1.000
_cell.angle_alpha   90.00
_cell.angle_beta   90.00
_cell.angle_gamma   90.00
#
_symmetry.space_group_name_H-M   'P 1'
#
loop_
_entity.id
_entity.type
_entity.pdbx_description
1 polymer ?
#
loop_
_entity_poly.entity_id
_entity_poly.type
_entity_poly.pdbx_seq_one_letter_code
_entity_poly.pdbx_strand_id
1 'polypeptide(L)'
;MNKFILGGLTVAAFAVLSEPAMAQELSSSGVMNDVLRRFNDAAASWGPVIQSAASRLFWTLVVISMVWTFGMMALRKADIGEFFAELVRFTVFTGFFWWLLTNANQGMNIAGTIVQSLQTLGAQAGGLGDSRLGPSSILDLGFELFDRTLEATSELGWRQMATAW
;
A
#
# COMPACT_ATOMS: atom_id res chain seq x y z
N MET A 1 -62.54 11.62 13.46
CA MET A 1 -62.01 10.26 13.70
C MET A 1 -60.87 9.90 12.73
N ASN A 2 -60.03 10.87 12.31
CA ASN A 2 -59.05 10.68 11.21
C ASN A 2 -57.57 10.77 11.64
N LYS A 3 -57.27 11.06 12.92
CA LYS A 3 -55.88 11.20 13.39
C LYS A 3 -55.25 9.87 13.82
N PHE A 4 -56.07 8.86 14.13
CA PHE A 4 -55.61 7.52 14.53
C PHE A 4 -55.30 6.60 13.35
N ILE A 5 -56.01 6.74 12.23
CA ILE A 5 -55.75 5.94 11.01
C ILE A 5 -54.45 6.41 10.32
N LEU A 6 -54.16 7.71 10.37
CA LEU A 6 -52.92 8.27 9.82
C LEU A 6 -51.68 7.82 10.61
N GLY A 7 -51.80 7.73 11.95
CA GLY A 7 -50.71 7.27 12.82
C GLY A 7 -50.37 5.78 12.65
N GLY A 8 -51.38 4.94 12.42
CA GLY A 8 -51.18 3.51 12.15
C GLY A 8 -50.45 3.25 10.82
N LEU A 9 -50.77 4.04 9.78
CA LEU A 9 -50.14 3.95 8.47
C LEU A 9 -48.67 4.40 8.48
N THR A 10 -48.31 5.39 9.31
CA THR A 10 -46.92 5.83 9.43
C THR A 10 -46.02 4.83 10.18
N VAL A 11 -46.57 4.11 11.17
CA VAL A 11 -45.81 3.08 11.91
C VAL A 11 -45.64 1.82 11.06
N ALA A 12 -46.65 1.43 10.28
CA ALA A 12 -46.54 0.32 9.32
C ALA A 12 -45.54 0.62 8.19
N ALA A 13 -45.48 1.87 7.70
CA ALA A 13 -44.50 2.29 6.70
C ALA A 13 -43.05 2.27 7.23
N PHE A 14 -42.85 2.56 8.52
CA PHE A 14 -41.52 2.48 9.16
C PHE A 14 -41.06 1.04 9.41
N ALA A 15 -42.00 0.12 9.66
CA ALA A 15 -41.69 -1.29 9.87
C ALA A 15 -41.29 -2.01 8.56
N VAL A 16 -41.82 -1.58 7.40
CA VAL A 16 -41.51 -2.19 6.09
C VAL A 16 -40.16 -1.71 5.51
N LEU A 17 -39.62 -0.58 6.01
CA LEU A 17 -38.28 -0.08 5.65
C LEU A 17 -37.18 -0.56 6.62
N SER A 18 -37.51 -1.41 7.59
CA SER A 18 -36.52 -2.01 8.47
C SER A 18 -35.80 -3.13 7.72
N GLU A 19 -34.65 -2.79 7.11
CA GLU A 19 -33.71 -3.80 6.62
C GLU A 19 -33.32 -4.72 7.78
N PRO A 20 -33.31 -6.05 7.60
CA PRO A 20 -32.70 -6.92 8.58
C PRO A 20 -31.20 -6.63 8.57
N ALA A 21 -30.74 -5.85 9.55
CA ALA A 21 -29.34 -5.84 9.93
C ALA A 21 -29.04 -7.23 10.49
N MET A 22 -28.69 -8.16 9.59
CA MET A 22 -28.12 -9.45 9.95
C MET A 22 -26.83 -9.13 10.71
N ALA A 23 -26.90 -9.19 12.03
CA ALA A 23 -25.73 -9.19 12.89
C ALA A 23 -25.01 -10.51 12.61
N GLN A 24 -24.17 -10.51 11.57
CA GLN A 24 -23.23 -11.58 11.29
C GLN A 24 -22.38 -11.72 12.55
N GLU A 25 -22.42 -12.90 13.16
CA GLU A 25 -21.61 -13.27 14.30
C GLU A 25 -20.14 -12.97 13.97
N LEU A 26 -19.63 -11.86 14.50
CA LEU A 26 -18.25 -11.43 14.36
C LEU A 26 -17.41 -12.37 15.21
N SER A 27 -17.04 -13.53 14.65
CA SER A 27 -15.91 -14.28 15.17
C SER A 27 -14.70 -13.34 15.17
N SER A 28 -13.85 -13.40 16.21
CA SER A 28 -12.65 -12.54 16.34
C SER A 28 -11.76 -12.57 15.08
N SER A 29 -11.78 -13.69 14.35
CA SER A 29 -11.13 -13.86 13.04
C SER A 29 -11.75 -12.99 11.93
N GLY A 30 -13.07 -12.80 11.92
CA GLY A 30 -13.77 -11.96 10.95
C GLY A 30 -13.52 -10.47 11.14
N VAL A 31 -13.40 -9.99 12.38
CA VAL A 31 -13.13 -8.57 12.68
C VAL A 31 -11.75 -8.15 12.17
N MET A 32 -10.71 -8.95 12.43
CA MET A 32 -9.35 -8.63 11.99
C MET A 32 -9.24 -8.65 10.46
N ASN A 33 -9.87 -9.62 9.81
CA ASN A 33 -9.93 -9.68 8.35
C ASN A 33 -10.69 -8.50 7.75
N ASP A 34 -11.79 -8.06 8.38
CA ASP A 34 -12.54 -6.88 7.93
C ASP A 34 -11.73 -5.58 8.11
N VAL A 35 -11.02 -5.43 9.23
CA VAL A 35 -10.10 -4.29 9.44
C VAL A 35 -8.97 -4.30 8.41
N LEU A 36 -8.35 -5.45 8.17
CA LEU A 36 -7.27 -5.59 7.20
C LEU A 36 -7.74 -5.29 5.77
N ARG A 37 -8.95 -5.74 5.42
CA ARG A 37 -9.60 -5.43 4.15
C ARG A 37 -9.89 -3.94 4.01
N ARG A 38 -10.49 -3.30 5.01
CA ARG A 38 -10.76 -1.86 5.00
C ARG A 38 -9.48 -1.03 4.90
N PHE A 39 -8.42 -1.46 5.59
CA PHE A 39 -7.12 -0.81 5.49
C PHE A 39 -6.53 -0.95 4.08
N ASN A 40 -6.62 -2.14 3.49
CA ASN A 40 -6.16 -2.38 2.12
C ASN A 40 -6.95 -1.53 1.10
N ASP A 41 -8.28 -1.50 1.22
CA ASP A 41 -9.16 -0.72 0.35
C ASP A 41 -8.88 0.78 0.48
N ALA A 42 -8.66 1.27 1.70
CA ALA A 42 -8.26 2.66 1.94
C ALA A 42 -6.87 2.96 1.38
N ALA A 43 -5.90 2.06 1.55
CA ALA A 43 -4.54 2.23 1.02
C ALA A 43 -4.50 2.21 -0.52
N ALA A 44 -5.36 1.40 -1.15
CA ALA A 44 -5.48 1.36 -2.61
C ALA A 44 -5.92 2.70 -3.20
N SER A 45 -6.68 3.51 -2.45
CA SER A 45 -7.13 4.83 -2.92
C SER A 45 -6.02 5.89 -2.90
N TRP A 46 -4.92 5.66 -2.19
CA TRP A 46 -3.84 6.65 -2.06
C TRP A 46 -2.97 6.76 -3.31
N GLY A 47 -2.77 5.63 -4.01
CA GLY A 47 -1.89 5.56 -5.19
C GLY A 47 -2.22 6.60 -6.26
N PRO A 48 -3.47 6.67 -6.76
CA PRO A 48 -3.87 7.65 -7.77
C PRO A 48 -3.72 9.11 -7.31
N VAL A 49 -4.03 9.40 -6.04
CA VAL A 49 -3.92 10.75 -5.47
C VAL A 49 -2.46 11.19 -5.41
N ILE A 50 -1.58 10.32 -4.91
CA ILE A 50 -0.14 10.58 -4.84
C ILE A 50 0.44 10.73 -6.25
N GLN A 51 0.07 9.87 -7.19
CA GLN A 51 0.54 9.95 -8.57
C GLN A 51 0.13 11.27 -9.22
N SER A 52 -1.11 11.71 -9.04
CA SER A 52 -1.59 13.01 -9.54
C SER A 52 -0.80 14.18 -8.94
N ALA A 53 -0.58 14.18 -7.62
CA ALA A 53 0.20 15.22 -6.96
C ALA A 53 1.67 15.23 -7.46
N ALA A 54 2.28 14.06 -7.57
CA ALA A 54 3.64 13.89 -8.06
C ALA A 54 3.78 14.34 -9.52
N SER A 55 2.79 14.08 -10.39
CA SER A 55 2.81 14.56 -11.78
C SER A 55 2.81 16.08 -11.87
N ARG A 56 2.02 16.76 -11.04
CA ARG A 56 2.00 18.24 -10.99
C ARG A 56 3.34 18.80 -10.55
N LEU A 57 3.91 18.22 -9.49
CA LEU A 57 5.21 18.61 -8.98
C LEU A 57 6.30 18.37 -10.03
N PHE A 58 6.29 17.21 -10.67
CA PHE A 58 7.25 16.83 -11.69
C PHE A 58 7.30 17.85 -12.84
N TRP A 59 6.14 18.17 -13.44
CA TRP A 59 6.10 19.14 -14.53
C TRP A 59 6.51 20.55 -14.11
N THR A 60 6.17 20.96 -12.88
CA THR A 60 6.62 22.25 -12.34
C THR A 60 8.15 22.30 -12.25
N LEU A 61 8.77 21.24 -11.73
CA LEU A 61 10.23 21.14 -11.63
C LEU A 61 10.89 21.07 -13.01
N VAL A 62 10.31 20.35 -13.97
CA VAL A 62 10.78 20.28 -15.35
C VAL A 62 10.79 21.67 -15.99
N VAL A 63 9.73 22.45 -15.82
CA VAL A 63 9.66 23.82 -16.37
C VAL A 63 10.70 24.73 -15.72
N ILE A 64 10.84 24.69 -14.39
CA ILE A 64 11.86 25.48 -13.69
C ILE A 64 13.26 25.10 -14.19
N SER A 65 13.55 23.79 -14.30
CA SER A 65 14.83 23.30 -14.81
C SER A 65 15.06 23.73 -16.25
N MET A 66 14.05 23.67 -17.11
CA MET A 66 14.12 24.11 -18.50
C MET A 66 14.46 25.60 -18.60
N VAL A 67 13.73 26.45 -17.87
CA VAL A 67 13.97 27.90 -17.86
C VAL A 67 15.38 28.22 -17.40
N TRP A 68 15.88 27.54 -16.36
CA TRP A 68 17.23 27.77 -15.88
C TRP A 68 18.29 27.30 -16.88
N THR A 69 18.22 26.05 -17.34
CA THR A 69 19.22 25.45 -18.24
C THR A 69 19.30 26.22 -19.57
N PHE A 70 18.16 26.41 -20.23
CA PHE A 70 18.12 27.11 -21.51
C PHE A 70 18.25 28.63 -21.35
N GLY A 71 17.81 29.20 -20.23
CA GLY A 71 18.02 30.62 -19.91
C GLY A 71 19.50 30.96 -19.77
N MET A 72 20.28 30.14 -19.08
CA MET A 72 21.73 30.33 -18.97
C MET A 72 22.45 30.16 -20.32
N MET A 73 22.00 29.23 -21.17
CA MET A 73 22.52 29.09 -22.54
C MET A 73 22.22 30.31 -23.41
N ALA A 74 21.01 30.86 -23.31
CA ALA A 74 20.63 32.07 -24.04
C ALA A 74 21.52 33.27 -23.68
N LEU A 75 21.86 33.43 -22.39
CA LEU A 75 22.75 34.49 -21.91
C LEU A 75 24.19 34.35 -22.41
N ARG A 76 24.69 33.10 -22.52
CA ARG A 76 26.06 32.82 -22.97
C ARG A 76 26.21 32.74 -24.48
N LYS A 77 25.12 32.92 -25.25
CA LYS A 77 25.08 32.75 -26.71
C LYS A 77 25.55 31.36 -27.16
N ALA A 78 25.00 30.32 -26.54
CA ALA A 78 25.28 28.94 -26.94
C ALA A 78 24.98 28.71 -28.43
N ASP A 79 25.82 27.94 -29.09
CA ASP A 79 25.63 27.57 -30.49
C ASP A 79 24.44 26.60 -30.66
N ILE A 80 23.88 26.54 -31.87
CA ILE A 80 22.72 25.69 -32.17
C ILE A 80 23.00 24.19 -31.87
N GLY A 81 24.25 23.76 -32.03
CA GLY A 81 24.68 22.39 -31.72
C GLY A 81 24.73 22.10 -30.22
N GLU A 82 25.17 23.07 -29.41
CA GLU A 82 25.20 22.97 -27.95
C GLU A 82 23.78 22.91 -27.38
N PHE A 83 22.89 23.75 -27.90
CA PHE A 83 21.47 23.72 -27.56
C PHE A 83 20.84 22.35 -27.89
N PHE A 84 21.10 21.81 -29.08
CA PHE A 84 20.49 20.54 -29.50
C PHE A 84 21.01 19.37 -28.68
N ALA A 85 22.32 19.33 -28.39
CA ALA A 85 22.90 18.32 -27.52
C ALA A 85 22.27 18.34 -26.12
N GLU A 86 22.11 19.54 -25.54
CA GLU A 86 21.46 19.68 -24.23
C GLU A 86 19.97 19.34 -24.29
N LEU A 87 19.27 19.72 -25.37
CA LEU A 87 17.85 19.38 -25.55
C LEU A 87 17.63 17.87 -25.58
N VAL A 88 18.47 17.13 -26.29
CA VAL A 88 18.42 15.66 -26.30
C VAL A 88 18.67 15.13 -24.89
N ARG A 89 19.72 15.59 -24.21
CA ARG A 89 20.05 15.16 -22.84
C ARG A 89 18.90 15.42 -21.87
N PHE A 90 18.33 16.63 -21.91
CA PHE A 90 17.22 17.06 -21.09
C PHE A 90 15.95 16.26 -21.39
N THR A 91 15.66 16.00 -22.66
CA THR A 91 14.48 15.24 -23.10
C THR A 91 14.59 13.78 -22.68
N VAL A 92 15.76 13.16 -22.85
CA VAL A 92 16.00 11.76 -22.42
C VAL A 92 15.85 11.64 -20.91
N PHE A 93 16.47 12.53 -20.15
CA PHE A 93 16.37 12.52 -18.69
C PHE A 93 14.92 12.74 -18.23
N THR A 94 14.27 13.79 -18.72
CA THR A 94 12.87 14.09 -18.37
C THR A 94 11.93 12.96 -18.79
N GLY A 95 12.09 12.43 -20.00
CA GLY A 95 11.28 11.33 -20.52
C GLY A 95 11.46 10.05 -19.71
N PHE A 96 12.68 9.75 -19.28
CA PHE A 96 12.96 8.61 -18.40
C PHE A 96 12.25 8.72 -17.06
N PHE A 97 12.35 9.87 -16.37
CA PHE A 97 11.69 10.04 -15.07
C PHE A 97 10.16 10.13 -15.20
N TRP A 98 9.66 10.71 -16.28
CA TRP A 98 8.22 10.69 -16.57
C TRP A 98 7.72 9.26 -16.80
N TRP A 99 8.44 8.48 -17.60
CA TRP A 99 8.14 7.07 -17.82
C TRP A 99 8.14 6.27 -16.53
N LEU A 100 9.12 6.51 -15.64
CA LEU A 100 9.19 5.88 -14.33
C LEU A 100 7.95 6.26 -13.49
N LEU A 101 7.60 7.54 -13.43
CA LEU A 101 6.45 8.03 -12.66
C LEU A 101 5.12 7.44 -13.14
N THR A 102 4.92 7.29 -14.45
CA THR A 102 3.67 6.75 -15.00
C THR A 102 3.60 5.24 -14.86
N ASN A 103 4.72 4.53 -14.99
CA ASN A 103 4.77 3.07 -14.94
C ASN A 103 5.07 2.49 -13.55
N ALA A 104 5.27 3.36 -12.54
CA ALA A 104 5.52 2.95 -11.16
C ALA A 104 4.35 2.16 -10.56
N ASN A 105 3.12 2.68 -10.70
CA ASN A 105 1.90 2.10 -10.13
C ASN A 105 0.93 1.54 -11.18
N GLN A 106 1.10 1.90 -12.45
CA GLN A 106 0.26 1.45 -13.56
C GLN A 106 1.13 0.72 -14.59
N GLY A 107 0.59 -0.27 -15.31
CA GLY A 107 1.37 -1.06 -16.27
C GLY A 107 2.28 -2.10 -15.61
N MET A 108 3.61 -1.92 -15.73
CA MET A 108 4.61 -2.90 -15.24
C MET A 108 4.66 -3.03 -13.70
N ASN A 109 3.98 -2.13 -12.96
CA ASN A 109 3.95 -2.08 -11.50
C ASN A 109 5.36 -2.20 -10.90
N ILE A 110 6.26 -1.33 -11.33
CA ILE A 110 7.67 -1.34 -10.92
C ILE A 110 7.78 -1.20 -9.40
N ALA A 111 6.91 -0.41 -8.78
CA ALA A 111 6.89 -0.29 -7.32
C ALA A 111 6.56 -1.63 -6.65
N GLY A 112 5.53 -2.33 -7.11
CA GLY A 112 5.15 -3.63 -6.58
C GLY A 112 6.22 -4.70 -6.78
N THR A 113 6.88 -4.73 -7.94
CA THR A 113 7.94 -5.72 -8.23
C THR A 113 9.20 -5.47 -7.41
N ILE A 114 9.55 -4.21 -7.15
CA ILE A 114 10.65 -3.86 -6.22
C ILE A 114 10.30 -4.29 -4.79
N VAL A 115 9.09 -4.00 -4.31
CA VAL A 115 8.67 -4.42 -2.97
C VAL A 115 8.72 -5.94 -2.85
N GLN A 116 8.22 -6.64 -3.87
CA GLN A 116 8.23 -8.10 -3.90
C GLN A 116 9.65 -8.68 -3.95
N SER A 117 10.57 -8.09 -4.72
CA SER A 117 11.95 -8.58 -4.77
C SER A 117 12.69 -8.36 -3.45
N LEU A 118 12.46 -7.23 -2.77
CA LEU A 118 12.98 -6.97 -1.43
C LEU A 118 12.40 -7.93 -0.39
N GLN A 119 11.10 -8.27 -0.48
CA GLN A 119 10.48 -9.28 0.37
C GLN A 119 11.10 -10.67 0.16
N THR A 120 11.31 -11.08 -1.09
CA THR A 120 11.97 -12.36 -1.43
C THR A 120 13.41 -12.40 -0.93
N LEU A 121 14.19 -11.34 -1.15
CA LEU A 121 15.56 -11.24 -0.63
C LEU A 121 15.59 -11.28 0.90
N GLY A 122 14.66 -10.59 1.56
CA GLY A 122 14.52 -10.60 3.01
C GLY A 122 14.16 -11.98 3.56
N ALA A 123 13.26 -12.71 2.89
CA ALA A 123 12.92 -14.09 3.26
C ALA A 123 14.15 -14.99 3.17
N GLN A 124 14.83 -15.00 2.02
CA GLN A 124 16.03 -15.80 1.78
C GLN A 124 17.15 -15.49 2.78
N ALA A 125 17.40 -14.21 3.08
CA ALA A 125 18.39 -13.81 4.07
C ALA A 125 18.00 -14.22 5.50
N GLY A 126 16.70 -14.25 5.81
CA GLY A 126 16.16 -14.66 7.11
C GLY A 126 16.07 -16.17 7.31
N GLY A 127 16.45 -16.99 6.34
CA GLY A 127 16.33 -18.46 6.42
C GLY A 127 14.88 -18.96 6.38
N LEU A 128 13.94 -18.07 6.13
CA LEU A 128 12.56 -18.37 5.78
C LEU A 128 12.61 -18.69 4.28
N GLY A 129 12.05 -19.80 3.80
CA GLY A 129 12.11 -20.17 2.37
C GLY A 129 11.51 -19.09 1.43
N ASP A 130 11.26 -19.40 0.16
CA ASP A 130 10.69 -18.47 -0.85
C ASP A 130 9.23 -18.02 -0.57
N SER A 131 8.81 -18.08 0.69
CA SER A 131 7.59 -17.52 1.23
C SER A 131 7.63 -16.01 1.12
N ARG A 132 6.83 -15.46 0.21
CA ARG A 132 6.57 -14.02 0.14
C ARG A 132 6.13 -13.52 1.51
N LEU A 133 6.94 -12.65 2.11
CA LEU A 133 6.65 -11.98 3.37
C LEU A 133 5.52 -10.96 3.16
N GLY A 134 4.28 -11.47 3.10
CA GLY A 134 3.06 -10.68 3.15
C GLY A 134 2.63 -10.37 4.59
N PRO A 135 1.73 -9.40 4.81
CA PRO A 135 1.32 -8.96 6.14
C PRO A 135 0.82 -10.09 7.05
N SER A 136 0.06 -11.06 6.52
CA SER A 136 -0.40 -12.23 7.27
C SER A 136 0.73 -13.21 7.61
N SER A 137 1.61 -13.50 6.65
CA SER A 137 2.72 -14.44 6.86
C SER A 137 3.71 -14.01 7.95
N ILE A 138 3.84 -12.70 8.20
CA ILE A 138 4.67 -12.17 9.29
C ILE A 138 4.00 -12.40 10.65
N LEU A 139 2.67 -12.25 10.72
CA LEU A 139 1.91 -12.54 11.95
C LEU A 139 1.84 -14.04 12.22
N ASP A 140 1.64 -14.85 11.18
CA ASP A 140 1.64 -16.31 11.27
C ASP A 140 3.00 -16.83 11.75
N LEU A 141 4.11 -16.28 11.24
CA LEU A 141 5.46 -16.57 11.73
C LEU A 141 5.63 -16.17 13.21
N GLY A 142 5.02 -15.06 13.63
CA GLY A 142 5.05 -14.61 15.02
C GLY A 142 4.33 -15.58 15.97
N PHE A 143 3.17 -16.09 15.56
CA PHE A 143 2.45 -17.11 16.32
C PHE A 143 3.17 -18.46 16.31
N GLU A 144 3.74 -18.86 15.17
CA GLU A 144 4.53 -20.08 15.09
C GLU A 144 5.79 -20.02 15.99
N LEU A 145 6.47 -18.87 16.02
CA LEU A 145 7.61 -18.67 16.92
C LEU A 145 7.18 -18.68 18.40
N PHE A 146 6.04 -18.09 18.72
CA PHE A 146 5.47 -18.12 20.06
C PHE A 146 5.17 -19.56 20.51
N ASP A 147 4.49 -20.35 19.66
CA ASP A 147 4.16 -21.74 19.94
C ASP A 147 5.42 -22.60 20.11
N ARG A 148 6.40 -22.47 19.20
CA ARG A 148 7.71 -23.14 19.33
C ARG A 148 8.44 -22.76 20.63
N THR A 149 8.33 -21.51 21.07
CA THR A 149 8.96 -21.05 22.32
C THR A 149 8.25 -21.64 23.55
N LEU A 150 6.92 -21.72 23.53
CA LEU A 150 6.14 -22.38 24.58
C LEU A 150 6.43 -23.87 24.66
N GLU A 151 6.49 -24.57 23.52
CA GLU A 151 6.86 -25.99 23.46
C GLU A 151 8.26 -26.21 24.02
N ALA A 152 9.26 -25.46 23.55
CA ALA A 152 10.63 -25.56 24.06
C ALA A 152 10.72 -25.24 25.56
N THR A 153 9.96 -24.25 26.05
CA THR A 153 9.90 -23.91 27.48
C THR A 153 9.22 -25.00 28.30
N SER A 154 8.20 -25.67 27.75
CA SER A 154 7.51 -26.78 28.42
C SER A 154 8.39 -28.04 28.52
N GLU A 155 9.17 -28.33 27.48
CA GLU A 155 10.13 -29.44 27.46
C GLU A 155 11.35 -29.19 28.37
N LEU A 156 11.85 -27.94 28.42
CA LEU A 156 12.93 -27.54 29.32
C LEU A 156 12.44 -27.45 30.78
N GLY A 157 11.23 -26.95 31.02
CA GLY A 157 10.65 -26.78 32.34
C GLY A 157 10.44 -28.10 33.07
N TRP A 158 9.77 -29.07 32.45
CA TRP A 158 9.50 -30.36 33.11
C TRP A 158 10.77 -31.21 33.32
N ARG A 159 11.69 -31.25 32.35
CA ARG A 159 12.91 -32.07 32.43
C ARG A 159 13.92 -31.51 33.44
N GLN A 160 14.06 -30.19 33.58
CA GLN A 160 14.94 -29.59 34.58
C GLN A 160 14.33 -29.58 35.99
N MET A 161 12.99 -29.48 36.10
CA MET A 161 12.28 -29.65 37.38
C MET A 161 12.38 -31.08 37.92
N ALA A 162 12.42 -32.10 37.04
CA ALA A 162 12.57 -33.50 37.42
C ALA A 162 14.00 -33.90 37.83
N THR A 163 15.03 -33.17 37.38
CA THR A 163 16.44 -33.41 37.74
C THR A 163 16.95 -32.52 38.89
N ALA A 164 16.08 -31.67 39.45
CA ALA A 164 16.40 -30.76 40.55
C ALA A 164 16.02 -31.31 41.95
N TRP A 165 15.66 -32.59 42.05
CA TRP A 165 15.45 -33.33 43.30
C TRP A 165 16.27 -34.61 43.31
#